data_AF-Q6CP79-F1
#
_entry.id   AF-Q6CP79-F1
#
_cell.length_a   1.000
_cell.length_b   1.000
_cell.length_c   1.000
_cell.angle_alpha   90.00
_cell.angle_beta   90.00
_cell.angle_gamma   90.00
#
_symmetry.space_group_name_H-M   'P 1'
#
loop_
_entity.id
_entity.type
_entity.pdbx_description
1 polymer ?
#
loop_
_entity_poly.entity_id
_entity_poly.type
_entity_poly.pdbx_seq_one_letter_code
_entity_poly.pdbx_strand_id
1 'polypeptide(L)'
;MLTARGFQLGASRTSTLLSRQFTQCTIRRQEIIDYTRLTPLSKSAKESSNGSRKDMSFSAMMQSPREDTLSSKLTGIQAGRTIDVFSGNTMAAFQRLGSIVRSNSIQKDKRAQRFYLKPGKARELRKSQKHRKEFMKSFKNLIEVVKDAKRKGY
;
A
#
# COMPACT_ATOMS: atom_id res chain seq x y z
N MET A 1 -27.26 -26.89 61.76
CA MET A 1 -28.11 -26.79 60.55
C MET A 1 -27.80 -25.50 59.83
N LEU A 2 -26.98 -25.53 58.78
CA LEU A 2 -26.81 -24.41 57.84
C LEU A 2 -26.61 -25.00 56.44
N THR A 3 -27.34 -24.44 55.49
CA THR A 3 -27.83 -25.04 54.25
C THR A 3 -26.86 -24.87 53.08
N ALA A 4 -26.67 -25.94 52.30
CA ALA A 4 -25.94 -25.95 51.04
C ALA A 4 -26.68 -25.09 49.99
N ARG A 5 -26.00 -24.10 49.41
CA ARG A 5 -26.50 -23.35 48.25
C ARG A 5 -26.13 -24.10 46.97
N GLY A 6 -27.18 -24.41 46.22
CA GLY A 6 -27.16 -25.23 45.03
C GLY A 6 -26.35 -24.67 43.87
N PHE A 7 -25.74 -25.63 43.17
CA PHE A 7 -25.08 -25.48 41.89
C PHE A 7 -26.17 -25.55 40.80
N GLN A 8 -26.50 -24.43 40.16
CA GLN A 8 -27.42 -24.42 39.02
C GLN A 8 -26.63 -24.54 37.72
N LEU A 9 -26.68 -25.74 37.12
CA LEU A 9 -26.17 -26.02 35.79
C LEU A 9 -27.12 -25.39 34.74
N GLY A 10 -26.70 -24.26 34.19
CA GLY A 10 -27.41 -23.56 33.12
C GLY A 10 -27.15 -24.19 31.75
N ALA A 11 -28.18 -24.87 31.24
CA ALA A 11 -28.56 -25.07 29.84
C ALA A 11 -27.45 -25.19 28.77
N SER A 12 -27.27 -26.42 28.30
CA SER A 12 -26.66 -26.78 27.01
C SER A 12 -27.34 -26.02 25.86
N ARG A 13 -26.65 -25.00 25.32
CA ARG A 13 -26.99 -24.40 24.03
C ARG A 13 -26.56 -25.37 22.94
N THR A 14 -27.53 -26.07 22.36
CA THR A 14 -27.33 -26.86 21.15
C THR A 14 -26.90 -25.94 20.01
N SER A 15 -25.73 -26.24 19.45
CA SER A 15 -25.16 -25.56 18.30
C SER A 15 -26.00 -25.88 17.06
N THR A 16 -26.69 -24.88 16.52
CA THR A 16 -27.20 -24.93 15.15
C THR A 16 -26.01 -24.93 14.19
N LEU A 17 -25.68 -26.11 13.66
CA LEU A 17 -24.74 -26.28 12.54
C LEU A 17 -25.41 -25.74 11.28
N LEU A 18 -25.32 -24.43 11.03
CA LEU A 18 -25.46 -23.92 9.67
C LEU A 18 -24.25 -24.39 8.88
N SER A 19 -24.44 -25.43 8.06
CA SER A 19 -23.52 -25.82 7.01
C SER A 19 -23.37 -24.66 6.03
N ARG A 20 -22.37 -23.80 6.27
CA ARG A 20 -21.91 -22.86 5.26
C ARG A 20 -21.34 -23.70 4.13
N GLN A 21 -22.06 -23.75 3.01
CA GLN A 21 -21.51 -24.28 1.78
C GLN A 21 -20.22 -23.50 1.48
N PHE A 22 -19.12 -24.24 1.42
CA PHE A 22 -17.83 -23.76 1.00
C PHE A 22 -18.00 -23.25 -0.43
N THR A 23 -18.12 -21.94 -0.62
CA THR A 23 -18.00 -21.36 -1.94
C THR A 23 -16.57 -21.59 -2.38
N GLN A 24 -16.40 -22.46 -3.38
CA GLN A 24 -15.12 -22.67 -4.03
C GLN A 24 -14.67 -21.31 -4.57
N CYS A 25 -13.67 -20.71 -3.92
CA CYS A 25 -13.02 -19.54 -4.45
C CYS A 25 -12.21 -20.02 -5.65
N THR A 26 -12.79 -19.90 -6.84
CA THR A 26 -12.09 -20.06 -8.11
C THR A 26 -10.86 -19.18 -8.07
N ILE A 27 -9.68 -19.79 -7.90
CA ILE A 27 -8.40 -19.12 -8.06
C ILE A 27 -8.33 -18.73 -9.53
N ARG A 28 -8.79 -17.51 -9.86
CA ARG A 28 -8.47 -16.89 -11.14
C ARG A 28 -6.97 -16.65 -11.12
N ARG A 29 -6.20 -17.55 -11.76
CA ARG A 29 -4.88 -17.22 -12.29
C ARG A 29 -5.07 -16.00 -13.18
N GLN A 30 -4.79 -14.81 -12.65
CA GLN A 30 -4.59 -13.64 -13.49
C GLN A 30 -3.23 -13.85 -14.11
N GLU A 31 -3.20 -14.06 -15.43
CA GLU A 31 -1.94 -13.98 -16.16
C GLU A 31 -1.40 -12.56 -15.96
N ILE A 32 -0.14 -12.46 -15.56
CA ILE A 32 0.48 -11.19 -15.14
C ILE A 32 0.63 -10.22 -16.33
N ILE A 33 0.41 -10.70 -17.56
CA ILE A 33 0.50 -9.92 -18.79
C ILE A 33 -0.62 -10.36 -19.75
N ASP A 34 -1.69 -9.58 -19.84
CA ASP A 34 -2.70 -9.71 -20.90
C ASP A 34 -2.13 -9.10 -22.20
N TYR A 35 -1.50 -9.91 -23.05
CA TYR A 35 -0.98 -9.48 -24.36
C TYR A 35 -2.06 -9.00 -25.34
N THR A 36 -3.33 -9.33 -25.07
CA THR A 36 -4.50 -8.87 -25.84
C THR A 36 -4.89 -7.42 -25.57
N ARG A 37 -4.31 -6.76 -24.55
CA ARG A 37 -4.55 -5.34 -24.25
C ARG A 37 -3.59 -4.36 -24.96
N LEU A 38 -2.72 -4.85 -25.83
CA LEU A 38 -1.81 -4.02 -26.63
C LEU A 38 -2.40 -3.56 -27.97
N THR A 39 -3.73 -3.55 -28.13
CA THR A 39 -4.36 -2.92 -29.29
C THR A 39 -4.49 -1.40 -29.06
N PRO A 40 -4.00 -0.53 -29.96
CA PRO A 40 -4.41 0.87 -29.94
C PRO A 40 -5.92 0.92 -30.21
N LEU A 41 -6.65 1.40 -29.22
CA LEU A 41 -8.09 1.58 -29.23
C LEU A 41 -8.49 2.53 -30.39
N SER A 42 -8.79 1.99 -31.57
CA SER A 42 -9.41 2.75 -32.65
C SER A 42 -10.93 2.64 -32.55
N LYS A 43 -11.61 3.81 -32.55
CA LYS A 43 -13.05 4.10 -32.53
C LYS A 43 -13.68 4.13 -31.13
N SER A 44 -14.40 5.17 -30.68
CA SER A 44 -14.80 6.44 -31.27
C SER A 44 -15.23 7.36 -30.11
N ALA A 45 -14.47 8.40 -29.80
CA ALA A 45 -14.89 9.43 -28.86
C ALA A 45 -15.18 10.71 -29.64
N LYS A 46 -16.42 11.18 -29.49
CA LYS A 46 -16.91 12.47 -29.99
C LYS A 46 -15.96 13.59 -29.58
N GLU A 47 -15.75 14.49 -30.52
CA GLU A 47 -14.79 15.59 -30.51
C GLU A 47 -15.16 16.65 -29.48
N SER A 48 -14.22 16.94 -28.57
CA SER A 48 -14.07 18.26 -27.95
C SER A 48 -12.64 18.72 -28.22
N SER A 49 -12.54 19.73 -29.06
CA SER A 49 -11.32 20.37 -29.54
C SER A 49 -10.66 21.22 -28.46
N ASN A 50 -9.43 20.87 -28.09
CA ASN A 50 -8.27 21.75 -27.85
C ASN A 50 -7.22 21.02 -27.02
N GLY A 51 -6.38 20.28 -27.71
CA GLY A 51 -5.19 19.66 -27.16
C GLY A 51 -4.41 19.09 -28.34
N SER A 52 -3.30 19.72 -28.68
CA SER A 52 -2.40 19.32 -29.77
C SER A 52 -2.17 17.81 -29.73
N ARG A 53 -2.81 17.08 -30.65
CA ARG A 53 -2.45 15.70 -30.95
C ARG A 53 -1.03 15.78 -31.46
N LYS A 54 -0.06 15.49 -30.58
CA LYS A 54 1.34 15.40 -30.98
C LYS A 54 1.38 14.29 -32.01
N ASP A 55 1.64 14.66 -33.25
CA ASP A 55 2.07 13.74 -34.29
C ASP A 55 3.12 12.83 -33.66
N MET A 56 2.81 11.53 -33.58
CA MET A 56 3.77 10.51 -33.19
C MET A 56 4.79 10.43 -34.33
N SER A 57 5.73 11.38 -34.31
CA SER A 57 6.74 11.55 -35.35
C SER A 57 7.49 10.24 -35.54
N PHE A 58 7.82 9.89 -36.77
CA PHE A 58 8.69 8.76 -37.12
C PHE A 58 10.00 8.73 -36.31
N SER A 59 10.46 9.89 -35.83
CA SER A 59 11.59 10.03 -34.90
C SER A 59 11.38 9.37 -33.53
N ALA A 60 10.14 9.25 -33.05
CA ALA A 60 9.82 8.49 -31.83
C ALA A 60 9.96 6.98 -32.04
N MET A 61 9.79 6.49 -33.27
CA MET A 61 10.00 5.09 -33.65
C MET A 61 11.49 4.72 -33.81
N MET A 62 12.36 5.72 -34.03
CA MET A 62 13.82 5.58 -34.18
C MET A 62 14.59 5.75 -32.86
N GLN A 63 13.90 5.90 -31.71
CA GLN A 63 14.58 5.85 -30.43
C GLN A 63 15.17 4.46 -30.21
N SER A 64 16.43 4.41 -29.76
CA SER A 64 17.02 3.12 -29.41
C SER A 64 16.14 2.48 -28.32
N PRO A 65 15.92 1.15 -28.36
CA PRO A 65 15.09 0.48 -27.36
C PRO A 65 15.50 0.81 -25.92
N ARG A 66 16.79 1.09 -25.70
CA ARG A 66 17.30 1.55 -24.40
C ARG A 66 16.70 2.89 -23.98
N GLU A 67 16.71 3.90 -24.83
CA GLU A 67 16.19 5.24 -24.49
C GLU A 67 14.66 5.22 -24.31
N ASP A 68 13.95 4.44 -25.12
CA ASP A 68 12.50 4.25 -24.96
C ASP A 68 12.18 3.61 -23.60
N THR A 69 12.93 2.56 -23.20
CA THR A 69 12.74 1.93 -21.88
C THR A 69 13.03 2.85 -20.70
N LEU A 70 14.00 3.77 -20.82
CA LEU A 70 14.31 4.76 -19.78
C LEU A 70 13.25 5.86 -19.69
N SER A 71 12.66 6.23 -20.82
CA SER A 71 11.59 7.25 -20.87
C SER A 71 10.23 6.70 -20.44
N SER A 72 10.03 5.38 -20.60
CA SER A 72 8.81 4.70 -20.23
C SER A 72 8.63 4.70 -18.71
N LYS A 73 7.44 5.11 -18.25
CA LYS A 73 7.11 5.07 -16.83
C LYS A 73 7.01 3.62 -16.39
N LEU A 74 7.84 3.22 -15.42
CA LEU A 74 7.72 1.91 -14.80
C LEU A 74 6.35 1.82 -14.11
N THR A 75 5.50 0.90 -14.57
CA THR A 75 4.15 0.68 -14.03
C THR A 75 4.04 -0.68 -13.32
N GLY A 76 3.00 -0.84 -12.51
CA GLY A 76 2.71 -2.10 -11.80
C GLY A 76 3.53 -2.31 -10.53
N ILE A 77 3.70 -3.58 -10.13
CA ILE A 77 4.32 -3.98 -8.85
C ILE A 77 5.81 -3.58 -8.79
N GLN A 78 6.47 -3.49 -9.95
CA GLN A 78 7.89 -3.20 -10.07
C GLN A 78 8.21 -1.71 -9.86
N ALA A 79 7.25 -0.81 -10.09
CA ALA A 79 7.43 0.65 -10.04
C ALA A 79 8.04 1.18 -8.73
N GLY A 80 7.80 0.50 -7.60
CA GLY A 80 8.34 0.87 -6.28
C GLY A 80 9.42 -0.07 -5.74
N ARG A 81 9.90 -1.01 -6.55
CA ARG A 81 10.85 -2.07 -6.15
C ARG A 81 12.11 -2.13 -7.02
N THR A 82 12.13 -1.39 -8.13
CA THR A 82 13.26 -1.32 -9.05
C THR A 82 13.82 0.10 -9.08
N ILE A 83 15.15 0.22 -9.16
CA ILE A 83 15.86 1.50 -9.31
C ILE A 83 17.03 1.28 -10.27
N ASP A 84 17.26 2.27 -11.13
CA ASP A 84 18.42 2.28 -12.02
C ASP A 84 19.70 2.65 -11.27
N VAL A 85 20.75 1.88 -11.57
CA VAL A 85 22.10 2.11 -11.04
C VAL A 85 22.84 3.03 -12.00
N PHE A 86 23.08 4.25 -11.57
CA PHE A 86 23.90 5.21 -12.31
C PHE A 86 25.37 5.07 -11.89
N SER A 87 26.28 5.32 -12.84
CA SER A 87 27.74 5.41 -12.63
C SER A 87 28.40 4.24 -11.90
N GLY A 88 27.80 3.04 -11.95
CA GLY A 88 28.30 1.85 -11.26
C GLY A 88 28.19 1.91 -9.74
N ASN A 89 27.61 2.97 -9.15
CA ASN A 89 27.48 3.11 -7.71
C ASN A 89 26.24 2.34 -7.20
N THR A 90 26.42 1.04 -7.01
CA THR A 90 25.38 0.12 -6.51
C THR A 90 24.98 0.45 -5.07
N MET A 91 25.92 0.86 -4.22
CA MET A 91 25.67 1.20 -2.82
C MET A 91 24.65 2.33 -2.68
N ALA A 92 24.85 3.44 -3.43
CA ALA A 92 23.91 4.55 -3.43
C ALA A 92 22.53 4.15 -3.99
N ALA A 93 22.48 3.26 -4.98
CA ALA A 93 21.22 2.71 -5.49
C ALA A 93 20.47 1.90 -4.41
N PHE A 94 21.17 1.06 -3.63
CA PHE A 94 20.55 0.31 -2.52
C PHE A 94 20.01 1.21 -1.41
N GLN A 95 20.72 2.29 -1.05
CA GLN A 95 20.22 3.25 -0.06
C GLN A 95 18.94 3.96 -0.53
N ARG A 96 18.92 4.38 -1.81
CA ARG A 96 17.73 4.94 -2.45
C ARG A 96 16.57 3.93 -2.42
N LEU A 97 16.84 2.67 -2.81
CA LEU A 97 15.84 1.59 -2.80
C LEU A 97 15.30 1.35 -1.39
N GLY A 98 16.17 1.29 -0.39
CA GLY A 98 15.77 1.15 1.01
C GLY A 98 14.92 2.31 1.52
N SER A 99 15.12 3.53 1.02
CA SER A 99 14.25 4.67 1.33
C SER A 99 12.87 4.50 0.71
N ILE A 100 12.79 4.18 -0.59
CA ILE A 100 11.52 3.98 -1.33
C ILE A 100 10.69 2.84 -0.72
N VAL A 101 11.33 1.72 -0.38
CA VAL A 101 10.65 0.57 0.24
C VAL A 101 10.07 0.94 1.61
N ARG A 102 10.77 1.78 2.38
CA ARG A 102 10.31 2.26 3.69
C ARG A 102 9.21 3.31 3.59
N SER A 103 9.30 4.27 2.66
CA SER A 103 8.27 5.30 2.45
C SER A 103 6.94 4.66 2.04
N ASN A 104 6.99 3.64 1.19
CA ASN A 104 5.82 2.86 0.76
C ASN A 104 5.35 1.82 1.79
N SER A 105 5.99 1.72 2.97
CA SER A 105 5.61 0.81 4.06
C SER A 105 5.56 -0.69 3.70
N ILE A 106 6.21 -1.12 2.62
CA ILE A 106 6.10 -2.50 2.06
C ILE A 106 6.47 -3.57 3.09
N GLN A 107 7.54 -3.35 3.86
CA GLN A 107 7.99 -4.30 4.89
C GLN A 107 7.03 -4.37 6.09
N LYS A 108 6.34 -3.26 6.42
CA LYS A 108 5.35 -3.22 7.48
C LYS A 108 4.11 -4.01 7.04
N ASP A 109 3.68 -3.80 5.81
CA ASP A 109 2.49 -4.46 5.25
C ASP A 109 2.72 -5.96 5.07
N LYS A 110 3.90 -6.36 4.57
CA LYS A 110 4.31 -7.78 4.52
C LYS A 110 4.17 -8.46 5.89
N ARG A 111 4.60 -7.80 6.97
CA ARG A 111 4.48 -8.33 8.33
C ARG A 111 3.02 -8.37 8.80
N ALA A 112 2.25 -7.33 8.50
CA ALA A 112 0.84 -7.25 8.88
C ALA A 112 -0.04 -8.29 8.16
N GLN A 113 0.29 -8.61 6.90
CA GLN A 113 -0.44 -9.59 6.09
C GLN A 113 -0.12 -11.05 6.47
N ARG A 114 0.96 -11.30 7.24
CA ARG A 114 1.38 -12.67 7.59
C ARG A 114 0.31 -13.44 8.36
N PHE A 115 -0.45 -12.77 9.21
CA PHE A 115 -1.49 -13.40 10.04
C PHE A 115 -2.79 -12.63 9.96
N TYR A 116 -3.91 -13.35 10.00
CA TYR A 116 -5.22 -12.73 10.06
C TYR A 116 -5.44 -12.03 11.40
N LEU A 117 -5.87 -10.77 11.35
CA LEU A 117 -6.27 -9.99 12.51
C LEU A 117 -7.76 -9.69 12.42
N LYS A 118 -8.50 -9.95 13.51
CA LYS A 118 -9.92 -9.60 13.58
C LYS A 118 -10.12 -8.09 13.30
N PRO A 119 -11.16 -7.69 12.55
CA PRO A 119 -11.34 -6.30 12.12
C PRO A 119 -11.47 -5.31 13.29
N GLY A 120 -12.12 -5.72 14.40
CA GLY A 120 -12.22 -4.90 15.61
C GLY A 120 -10.85 -4.56 16.20
N LYS A 121 -9.95 -5.57 16.28
CA LYS A 121 -8.60 -5.37 16.81
C LYS A 121 -7.72 -4.56 15.85
N ALA A 122 -7.89 -4.74 14.54
CA ALA A 122 -7.23 -3.93 13.53
C ALA A 122 -7.60 -2.44 13.64
N ARG A 123 -8.89 -2.13 13.87
CA ARG A 123 -9.38 -0.76 14.07
C ARG A 123 -8.84 -0.13 15.35
N GLU A 124 -8.82 -0.87 16.45
CA GLU A 124 -8.25 -0.43 17.74
C GLU A 124 -6.76 -0.09 17.58
N LEU A 125 -5.99 -0.99 16.96
CA LEU A 125 -4.57 -0.78 16.69
C LEU A 125 -4.33 0.47 15.83
N ARG A 126 -5.14 0.67 14.78
CA ARG A 126 -5.05 1.86 13.92
C ARG A 126 -5.34 3.15 14.70
N LYS A 127 -6.36 3.14 15.57
CA LYS A 127 -6.71 4.29 16.43
C LYS A 127 -5.57 4.62 17.39
N SER A 128 -5.02 3.62 18.06
CA SER A 128 -3.88 3.77 18.97
C SER A 128 -2.64 4.33 18.26
N GLN A 129 -2.30 3.79 17.08
CA GLN A 129 -1.18 4.29 16.26
C GLN A 129 -1.38 5.74 15.82
N LYS A 130 -2.62 6.11 15.42
CA LYS A 130 -2.96 7.49 15.05
C LYS A 130 -2.76 8.44 16.24
N HIS A 131 -3.31 8.09 17.41
CA HIS A 131 -3.16 8.88 18.62
C HIS A 131 -1.67 9.08 19.00
N ARG A 132 -0.87 8.02 18.96
CA ARG A 132 0.59 8.13 19.23
C ARG A 132 1.28 9.07 18.26
N LYS A 133 0.93 9.02 16.97
CA LYS A 133 1.50 9.90 15.94
C LYS A 133 1.14 11.37 16.19
N GLU A 134 -0.13 11.63 16.50
CA GLU A 134 -0.63 12.99 16.77
C GLU A 134 -0.03 13.55 18.05
N PHE A 135 0.03 12.76 19.12
CA PHE A 135 0.67 13.15 20.37
C PHE A 135 2.14 13.53 20.16
N MET A 136 2.91 12.69 19.46
CA MET A 136 4.32 12.97 19.16
C MET A 136 4.51 14.21 18.27
N LYS A 137 3.58 14.48 17.35
CA LYS A 137 3.61 15.71 16.55
C LYS A 137 3.43 16.94 17.44
N SER A 138 2.39 16.96 18.27
CA SER A 138 2.11 18.08 19.18
C SER A 138 3.24 18.28 20.19
N PHE A 139 3.82 17.20 20.72
CA PHE A 139 4.95 17.26 21.62
C PHE A 139 6.19 17.89 20.96
N LYS A 140 6.53 17.49 19.73
CA LYS A 140 7.65 18.09 18.99
C LYS A 140 7.43 19.59 18.75
N ASN A 141 6.21 19.98 18.36
CA ASN A 141 5.85 21.38 18.18
C ASN A 141 6.01 22.17 19.49
N LEU A 142 5.60 21.61 20.63
CA LEU A 142 5.79 22.26 21.93
C LEU A 142 7.28 22.47 22.25
N ILE A 143 8.11 21.45 22.01
CA ILE A 143 9.56 21.56 22.22
C ILE A 143 10.18 22.60 21.29
N GLU A 144 9.69 22.74 20.05
CA GLU A 144 10.13 23.80 19.13
C GLU A 144 9.81 25.20 19.69
N VAL A 145 8.62 25.41 20.25
CA VAL A 145 8.25 26.67 20.92
C VAL A 145 9.15 26.95 22.12
N VAL A 146 9.40 25.95 22.97
CA VAL A 146 10.28 26.08 24.14
C VAL A 146 11.72 26.42 23.70
N LYS A 147 12.22 25.79 22.63
CA LYS A 147 13.54 26.11 22.07
C LYS A 147 13.59 27.53 21.52
N ASP A 148 12.53 27.98 20.85
CA ASP A 148 12.43 29.34 20.34
C ASP A 148 12.38 30.37 21.47
N ALA A 149 11.65 30.07 22.54
CA ALA A 149 11.57 30.93 23.72
C ALA A 149 12.94 31.07 24.40
N LYS A 150 13.63 29.95 24.62
CA LYS A 150 15.01 29.94 25.12
C LYS A 150 15.96 30.74 24.23
N ARG A 151 15.83 30.63 22.90
CA ARG A 151 16.66 31.38 21.93
C ARG A 151 16.42 32.90 22.02
N LYS A 152 15.18 33.32 22.29
CA LYS A 152 14.81 34.73 22.47
C LYS A 152 15.11 35.28 23.87
N GLY A 153 15.36 34.41 24.84
CA GLY A 153 15.66 34.78 26.23
C GLY A 153 14.43 35.03 27.09
N TYR A 154 13.28 34.43 26.74
CA TYR A 154 12.10 34.37 27.61
C TYR A 154 12.27 33.35 28.75
#